data_AF-A0A7S0SIV7-F1
#
_entry.id   AF-A0A7S0SIV7-F1
#
_cell.length_a   1.000
_cell.length_b   1.000
_cell.length_c   1.000
_cell.angle_alpha   90.00
_cell.angle_beta   90.00
_cell.angle_gamma   90.00
#
_symmetry.space_group_name_H-M   'P 1'
#
loop_
_entity.id
_entity.type
_entity.pdbx_description
1 polymer ?
#
loop_
_entity_poly.entity_id
_entity_poly.type
_entity_poly.pdbx_seq_one_letter_code
_entity_poly.pdbx_strand_id
1 'polypeptide(L)'
;GAQGTLQMGGDDEASQLADAARLPWEERFKHSFWKARVAAYECVGKEAATAEDVQSSNCLRAFGDCAKSAAGDTNANALDSGLDALIAFLGVADEDYATSRAAGIMSHVVSKGMNARAKTVERATEVAMLLCELAAADVVVEALLKGTAHKVPKLALASTDALRLAVAEFGTPKVVPPKPILKGMSHLFDSKDAKIRGAAKDLTVELTRWLGPDAVKRDLLDKMRDTMQAEVREMMGQPGNAPGAAR
;
A
#
# COMPACT_ATOMS: atom_id res chain seq x y z
N GLY A 1 -19.20 12.03 46.76
CA GLY A 1 -19.56 12.54 45.44
C GLY A 1 -18.35 12.41 44.53
N ALA A 2 -18.41 11.49 43.55
CA ALA A 2 -17.40 11.31 42.51
C ALA A 2 -17.99 10.50 41.34
N GLN A 3 -19.13 10.93 40.80
CA GLN A 3 -19.78 10.30 39.63
C GLN A 3 -20.13 11.28 38.51
N GLY A 4 -19.77 12.56 38.61
CA GLY A 4 -20.23 13.60 37.67
C GLY A 4 -19.37 13.86 36.43
N THR A 5 -18.15 13.31 36.34
CA THR A 5 -17.16 13.77 35.33
C THR A 5 -16.96 12.85 34.13
N LEU A 6 -17.45 11.60 34.18
CA LEU A 6 -17.28 10.63 33.08
C LEU A 6 -18.42 10.62 32.07
N GLN A 7 -19.61 11.12 32.43
CA GLN A 7 -20.81 11.06 31.59
C GLN A 7 -20.85 12.19 30.53
N MET A 8 -20.41 13.40 30.90
CA MET A 8 -20.48 14.61 30.07
C MET A 8 -19.65 14.52 28.77
N GLY A 9 -18.52 13.81 28.77
CA GLY A 9 -17.66 13.66 27.58
C GLY A 9 -18.19 12.64 26.56
N GLY A 10 -18.94 11.63 27.01
CA GLY A 10 -19.56 10.63 26.13
C GLY A 10 -20.80 11.17 25.41
N ASP A 11 -21.60 11.97 26.12
CA ASP A 11 -22.81 12.58 25.55
C ASP A 11 -22.48 13.64 24.47
N ASP A 12 -21.41 14.40 24.65
CA ASP A 12 -20.91 15.36 23.65
C ASP A 12 -20.37 14.65 22.38
N GLU A 13 -19.61 13.56 22.56
CA GLU A 13 -19.10 12.77 21.43
C GLU A 13 -20.24 12.12 20.62
N ALA A 14 -21.23 11.55 21.30
CA ALA A 14 -22.40 10.97 20.64
C ALA A 14 -23.19 12.04 19.85
N SER A 15 -23.34 13.23 20.40
CA SER A 15 -23.96 14.36 19.71
C SER A 15 -23.17 14.78 18.46
N GLN A 16 -21.84 14.93 18.59
CA GLN A 16 -20.98 15.30 17.45
C GLN A 16 -21.03 14.26 16.32
N LEU A 17 -21.08 12.97 16.66
CA LEU A 17 -21.23 11.90 15.66
C LEU A 17 -22.62 11.93 15.00
N ALA A 18 -23.68 12.16 15.79
CA ALA A 18 -25.04 12.26 15.27
C ALA A 18 -25.21 13.46 14.32
N ASP A 19 -24.59 14.61 14.64
CA ASP A 19 -24.62 15.80 13.80
C ASP A 19 -23.79 15.60 12.53
N ALA A 20 -22.59 15.03 12.63
CA ALA A 20 -21.78 14.69 11.46
C ALA A 20 -22.51 13.71 10.52
N ALA A 21 -23.26 12.75 11.07
CA ALA A 21 -24.05 11.79 10.29
C ALA A 21 -25.24 12.41 9.52
N ARG A 22 -25.52 13.71 9.70
CA ARG A 22 -26.52 14.46 8.92
C ARG A 22 -25.90 15.25 7.76
N LEU A 23 -24.57 15.41 7.74
CA LEU A 23 -23.87 16.15 6.70
C LEU A 23 -23.83 15.40 5.35
N PRO A 24 -23.59 16.08 4.22
CA PRO A 24 -23.21 15.43 2.97
C PRO A 24 -21.95 14.56 3.12
N TRP A 25 -21.81 13.52 2.30
CA TRP A 25 -20.71 12.55 2.42
C TRP A 25 -19.32 13.19 2.32
N GLU A 26 -19.16 14.13 1.39
CA GLU A 26 -17.91 14.85 1.15
C GLU A 26 -17.43 15.62 2.39
N GLU A 27 -18.39 16.15 3.17
CA GLU A 27 -18.11 16.84 4.42
C GLU A 27 -17.78 15.86 5.54
N ARG A 28 -18.42 14.69 5.60
CA ARG A 28 -18.11 13.65 6.58
C ARG A 28 -16.67 13.14 6.45
N PHE A 29 -16.21 12.88 5.23
CA PHE A 29 -14.84 12.42 4.97
C PHE A 29 -13.78 13.49 5.28
N LYS A 30 -14.15 14.77 5.34
CA LYS A 30 -13.25 15.89 5.63
C LYS A 30 -13.52 16.52 7.01
N HIS A 31 -14.38 15.90 7.81
CA HIS A 31 -14.83 16.47 9.06
C HIS A 31 -13.64 16.66 10.02
N SER A 32 -13.64 17.78 10.77
CA SER A 32 -12.56 18.12 11.70
C SER A 32 -12.42 17.08 12.82
N PHE A 33 -13.55 16.55 13.31
CA PHE A 33 -13.59 15.47 14.28
C PHE A 33 -13.23 14.12 13.63
N TRP A 34 -12.08 13.56 13.99
CA TRP A 34 -11.55 12.34 13.36
C TRP A 34 -12.45 11.11 13.52
N LYS A 35 -13.25 11.02 14.60
CA LYS A 35 -14.18 9.91 14.79
C LYS A 35 -15.36 9.95 13.80
N ALA A 36 -15.77 11.15 13.37
CA ALA A 36 -16.75 11.28 12.30
C ALA A 36 -16.18 10.77 10.96
N ARG A 37 -14.89 11.00 10.70
CA ARG A 37 -14.22 10.43 9.51
C ARG A 37 -14.14 8.91 9.59
N VAL A 38 -13.75 8.36 10.75
CA VAL A 38 -13.78 6.89 10.99
C VAL A 38 -15.16 6.31 10.73
N ALA A 39 -16.22 6.90 11.30
CA ALA A 39 -17.59 6.43 11.07
C ALA A 39 -17.98 6.48 9.58
N ALA A 40 -17.54 7.51 8.85
CA ALA A 40 -17.77 7.61 7.41
C ALA A 40 -17.01 6.53 6.62
N TYR A 41 -15.74 6.27 6.96
CA TYR A 41 -14.94 5.20 6.35
C TYR A 41 -15.53 3.81 6.63
N GLU A 42 -16.05 3.56 7.84
CA GLU A 42 -16.76 2.33 8.16
C GLU A 42 -18.05 2.15 7.34
N CYS A 43 -18.75 3.23 7.01
CA CYS A 43 -19.90 3.19 6.10
C CYS A 43 -19.47 2.80 4.68
N VAL A 44 -18.33 3.28 4.18
CA VAL A 44 -17.78 2.87 2.88
C VAL A 44 -17.58 1.36 2.83
N GLY A 45 -16.96 0.77 3.86
CA GLY A 45 -16.76 -0.68 3.93
C GLY A 45 -18.07 -1.47 3.91
N LYS A 46 -19.10 -0.99 4.61
CA LYS A 46 -20.44 -1.63 4.63
C LYS A 46 -21.14 -1.54 3.28
N GLU A 47 -21.11 -0.38 2.64
CA GLU A 47 -21.79 -0.17 1.36
C GLU A 47 -21.08 -0.94 0.24
N ALA A 48 -19.74 -0.91 0.20
CA ALA A 48 -18.95 -1.67 -0.77
C ALA A 48 -19.21 -3.18 -0.69
N ALA A 49 -19.45 -3.74 0.50
CA ALA A 49 -19.74 -5.17 0.66
C ALA A 49 -21.03 -5.65 -0.02
N THR A 50 -21.92 -4.73 -0.41
CA THR A 50 -23.21 -5.03 -1.03
C THR A 50 -23.45 -4.32 -2.35
N ALA A 51 -22.53 -3.46 -2.77
CA ALA A 51 -22.65 -2.70 -4.01
C ALA A 51 -22.29 -3.56 -5.22
N GLU A 52 -23.00 -3.35 -6.33
CA GLU A 52 -22.62 -3.92 -7.63
C GLU A 52 -21.43 -3.17 -8.23
N ASP A 53 -21.45 -1.84 -8.10
CA ASP A 53 -20.41 -0.93 -8.54
C ASP A 53 -20.36 0.32 -7.66
N VAL A 54 -19.35 1.18 -7.89
CA VAL A 54 -19.23 2.47 -7.21
C VAL A 54 -20.44 3.37 -7.46
N GLN A 55 -21.07 3.32 -8.64
CA GLN A 55 -22.15 4.23 -9.03
C GLN A 55 -23.46 3.97 -8.27
N SER A 56 -23.63 2.76 -7.78
CA SER A 56 -24.80 2.28 -7.04
C SER A 56 -24.94 2.90 -5.63
N SER A 57 -23.92 3.61 -5.15
CA SER A 57 -23.91 4.24 -3.82
C SER A 57 -23.48 5.71 -3.86
N ASN A 58 -24.23 6.57 -3.17
CA ASN A 58 -23.82 7.96 -2.94
C ASN A 58 -22.56 8.06 -2.07
N CYS A 59 -22.41 7.16 -1.10
CA CYS A 59 -21.25 7.11 -0.21
C CYS A 59 -19.99 6.76 -1.00
N LEU A 60 -20.06 5.70 -1.82
CA LEU A 60 -18.92 5.23 -2.61
C LEU A 60 -18.51 6.28 -3.65
N ARG A 61 -19.46 6.90 -4.36
CA ARG A 61 -19.16 7.99 -5.29
C ARG A 61 -18.42 9.15 -4.62
N ALA A 62 -18.93 9.64 -3.49
CA ALA A 62 -18.28 10.71 -2.74
C ALA A 62 -16.91 10.30 -2.15
N PHE A 63 -16.78 9.04 -1.72
CA PHE A 63 -15.51 8.51 -1.24
C PHE A 63 -14.46 8.44 -2.34
N GLY A 64 -14.84 8.07 -3.57
CA GLY A 64 -13.92 8.02 -4.72
C GLY A 64 -13.19 9.35 -4.96
N ASP A 65 -13.87 10.49 -4.77
CA ASP A 65 -13.23 11.81 -4.88
C ASP A 65 -12.32 12.17 -3.69
N CYS A 66 -12.52 11.51 -2.55
CA CYS A 66 -11.80 11.75 -1.31
C CYS A 66 -10.75 10.67 -0.97
N ALA A 67 -10.67 9.59 -1.76
CA ALA A 67 -9.91 8.37 -1.48
C ALA A 67 -8.43 8.63 -1.14
N LYS A 68 -7.77 9.55 -1.86
CA LYS A 68 -6.37 9.91 -1.57
C LYS A 68 -6.19 10.53 -0.18
N SER A 69 -7.18 11.26 0.32
CA SER A 69 -7.15 11.88 1.65
C SER A 69 -7.31 10.82 2.74
N ALA A 70 -8.12 9.78 2.50
CA ALA A 70 -8.24 8.64 3.40
C ALA A 70 -6.92 7.87 3.53
N ALA A 71 -6.21 7.64 2.42
CA ALA A 71 -4.85 7.07 2.41
C ALA A 71 -3.81 7.93 3.16
N GLY A 72 -4.13 9.22 3.36
CA GLY A 72 -3.24 10.24 3.89
C GLY A 72 -3.67 10.83 5.23
N ASP A 73 -4.66 10.23 5.90
CA ASP A 73 -5.26 10.81 7.10
C ASP A 73 -4.20 11.06 8.18
N THR A 74 -4.31 12.20 8.85
CA THR A 74 -3.33 12.63 9.85
C THR A 74 -3.53 12.00 11.22
N ASN A 75 -4.74 11.49 11.50
CA ASN A 75 -5.01 10.73 12.70
C ASN A 75 -4.76 9.24 12.45
N ALA A 76 -3.99 8.58 13.31
CA ALA A 76 -3.59 7.18 13.10
C ALA A 76 -4.79 6.20 13.03
N ASN A 77 -5.83 6.40 13.84
CA ASN A 77 -7.02 5.52 13.83
C ASN A 77 -7.86 5.77 12.57
N ALA A 78 -7.99 7.03 12.17
CA ALA A 78 -8.67 7.39 10.93
C ALA A 78 -7.90 6.93 9.69
N LEU A 79 -6.56 6.91 9.74
CA LEU A 79 -5.72 6.35 8.68
C LEU A 79 -5.95 4.85 8.53
N ASP A 80 -5.94 4.09 9.63
CA ASP A 80 -6.23 2.65 9.59
C ASP A 80 -7.62 2.37 9.00
N SER A 81 -8.65 3.09 9.49
CA SER A 81 -10.02 2.96 8.99
C SER A 81 -10.16 3.42 7.54
N GLY A 82 -9.46 4.48 7.13
CA GLY A 82 -9.45 4.98 5.77
C GLY A 82 -8.77 4.03 4.77
N LEU A 83 -7.71 3.33 5.20
CA LEU A 83 -7.09 2.27 4.41
C LEU A 83 -8.00 1.04 4.30
N ASP A 84 -8.69 0.65 5.38
CA ASP A 84 -9.69 -0.43 5.32
C ASP A 84 -10.85 -0.07 4.37
N ALA A 85 -11.31 1.19 4.39
CA ALA A 85 -12.30 1.70 3.44
C ALA A 85 -11.81 1.71 1.99
N LEU A 86 -10.54 2.08 1.75
CA LEU A 86 -9.91 2.00 0.43
C LEU A 86 -9.84 0.57 -0.10
N ILE A 87 -9.47 -0.39 0.74
CA ILE A 87 -9.41 -1.82 0.36
C ILE A 87 -10.80 -2.28 -0.09
N ALA A 88 -11.84 -2.01 0.71
CA ALA A 88 -13.21 -2.38 0.36
C ALA A 88 -13.70 -1.66 -0.91
N PHE A 89 -13.44 -0.35 -1.03
CA PHE A 89 -13.82 0.46 -2.17
C PHE A 89 -13.16 -0.02 -3.47
N LEU A 90 -11.86 -0.31 -3.46
CA LEU A 90 -11.14 -0.79 -4.63
C LEU A 90 -11.64 -2.16 -5.09
N GLY A 91 -12.16 -2.99 -4.18
CA GLY A 91 -12.80 -4.26 -4.53
C GLY A 91 -14.08 -4.12 -5.39
N VAL A 92 -14.67 -2.93 -5.47
CA VAL A 92 -15.85 -2.63 -6.33
C VAL A 92 -15.59 -1.52 -7.35
N ALA A 93 -14.37 -0.97 -7.37
CA ALA A 93 -13.97 0.04 -8.34
C ALA A 93 -13.51 -0.61 -9.65
N ASP A 94 -13.62 0.12 -10.75
CA ASP A 94 -13.13 -0.31 -12.05
C ASP A 94 -11.68 0.13 -12.32
N GLU A 95 -11.10 -0.41 -13.39
CA GLU A 95 -9.75 -0.06 -13.85
C GLU A 95 -9.63 1.43 -14.20
N ASP A 96 -10.68 2.04 -14.76
CA ASP A 96 -10.69 3.46 -15.15
C ASP A 96 -10.52 4.37 -13.93
N TYR A 97 -11.23 4.07 -12.83
CA TYR A 97 -11.03 4.76 -11.57
C TYR A 97 -9.61 4.54 -11.04
N ALA A 98 -9.16 3.29 -10.96
CA ALA A 98 -7.87 2.96 -10.35
C ALA A 98 -6.72 3.64 -11.08
N THR A 99 -6.66 3.50 -12.41
CA THR A 99 -5.59 4.08 -13.25
C THR A 99 -5.59 5.62 -13.18
N SER A 100 -6.75 6.27 -13.10
CA SER A 100 -6.85 7.73 -13.01
C SER A 100 -6.53 8.30 -11.62
N ARG A 101 -6.71 7.52 -10.54
CA ARG A 101 -6.54 7.99 -9.15
C ARG A 101 -5.30 7.44 -8.43
N ALA A 102 -4.70 6.36 -8.93
CA ALA A 102 -3.61 5.63 -8.28
C ALA A 102 -2.45 6.54 -7.84
N ALA A 103 -2.04 7.51 -8.66
CA ALA A 103 -0.87 8.34 -8.36
C ALA A 103 -1.07 9.17 -7.08
N GLY A 104 -2.26 9.72 -6.88
CA GLY A 104 -2.61 10.48 -5.68
C GLY A 104 -2.72 9.58 -4.45
N ILE A 105 -3.35 8.42 -4.60
CA ILE A 105 -3.49 7.43 -3.52
C ILE A 105 -2.10 6.93 -3.09
N MET A 106 -1.27 6.49 -4.05
CA MET A 106 0.05 5.93 -3.79
C MET A 106 1.02 6.94 -3.19
N SER A 107 0.92 8.23 -3.52
CA SER A 107 1.70 9.28 -2.87
C SER A 107 1.45 9.33 -1.35
N HIS A 108 0.20 9.17 -0.92
CA HIS A 108 -0.16 9.13 0.49
C HIS A 108 0.12 7.78 1.15
N VAL A 109 -0.13 6.67 0.45
CA VAL A 109 0.24 5.31 0.91
C VAL A 109 1.74 5.24 1.25
N VAL A 110 2.63 5.75 0.37
CA VAL A 110 4.07 5.73 0.63
C VAL A 110 4.46 6.69 1.76
N SER A 111 3.94 7.91 1.76
CA SER A 111 4.36 8.92 2.75
C SER A 111 3.78 8.72 4.15
N LYS A 112 2.62 8.07 4.27
CA LYS A 112 1.91 7.84 5.54
C LYS A 112 1.86 6.36 5.91
N GLY A 113 1.30 5.52 5.04
CA GLY A 113 1.08 4.10 5.29
C GLY A 113 2.38 3.30 5.47
N MET A 114 3.32 3.42 4.53
CA MET A 114 4.61 2.70 4.58
C MET A 114 5.52 3.15 5.73
N ASN A 115 5.25 4.33 6.31
CA ASN A 115 5.97 4.84 7.48
C ASN A 115 5.22 4.62 8.81
N ALA A 116 4.08 3.93 8.79
CA ALA A 116 3.24 3.73 9.98
C ALA A 116 3.70 2.50 10.79
N ARG A 117 2.79 1.97 11.62
CA ARG A 117 2.97 0.71 12.38
C ARG A 117 2.73 -0.50 11.48
N ALA A 118 3.23 -1.67 11.87
CA ALA A 118 3.17 -2.89 11.05
C ALA A 118 1.78 -3.17 10.46
N LYS A 119 0.71 -3.13 11.28
CA LYS A 119 -0.65 -3.39 10.79
C LYS A 119 -1.17 -2.36 9.78
N THR A 120 -0.75 -1.10 9.91
CA THR A 120 -1.08 -0.05 8.94
C THR A 120 -0.28 -0.22 7.65
N VAL A 121 0.97 -0.70 7.75
CA VAL A 121 1.80 -1.04 6.57
C VAL A 121 1.17 -2.20 5.81
N GLU A 122 0.67 -3.24 6.49
CA GLU A 122 -0.05 -4.34 5.84
C GLU A 122 -1.24 -3.84 5.00
N ARG A 123 -2.07 -2.94 5.56
CA ARG A 123 -3.18 -2.31 4.83
C ARG A 123 -2.71 -1.45 3.66
N ALA A 124 -1.66 -0.66 3.88
CA ALA A 124 -1.07 0.19 2.85
C ALA A 124 -0.52 -0.63 1.68
N THR A 125 0.09 -1.78 1.97
CA THR A 125 0.53 -2.75 0.98
C THR A 125 -0.66 -3.37 0.25
N GLU A 126 -1.73 -3.75 0.96
CA GLU A 126 -2.95 -4.30 0.34
C GLU A 126 -3.58 -3.30 -0.65
N VAL A 127 -3.69 -2.02 -0.29
CA VAL A 127 -4.13 -0.97 -1.22
C VAL A 127 -3.26 -0.93 -2.47
N ALA A 128 -1.93 -1.05 -2.32
CA ALA A 128 -1.03 -1.08 -3.47
C ALA A 128 -1.23 -2.34 -4.34
N MET A 129 -1.54 -3.50 -3.74
CA MET A 129 -1.79 -4.74 -4.49
C MET A 129 -3.12 -4.68 -5.26
N LEU A 130 -4.19 -4.18 -4.65
CA LEU A 130 -5.48 -3.97 -5.33
C LEU A 130 -5.37 -2.99 -6.50
N LEU A 131 -4.53 -1.95 -6.37
CA LEU A 131 -4.22 -1.07 -7.50
C LEU A 131 -3.46 -1.79 -8.61
N CYS A 132 -2.58 -2.75 -8.30
CA CYS A 132 -1.95 -3.59 -9.32
C CYS A 132 -2.97 -4.49 -10.04
N GLU A 133 -3.95 -5.06 -9.32
CA GLU A 133 -5.04 -5.85 -9.90
C GLU A 133 -5.87 -5.03 -10.89
N LEU A 134 -6.14 -3.77 -10.54
CA LEU A 134 -6.88 -2.82 -11.37
C LEU A 134 -5.99 -2.07 -12.38
N ALA A 135 -5.03 -2.79 -12.96
CA ALA A 135 -4.15 -2.31 -14.04
C ALA A 135 -3.29 -1.06 -13.76
N ALA A 136 -3.10 -0.67 -12.48
CA ALA A 136 -2.29 0.50 -12.10
C ALA A 136 -0.87 0.15 -11.60
N ALA A 137 -0.35 -1.02 -11.97
CA ALA A 137 0.95 -1.53 -11.51
C ALA A 137 2.13 -0.58 -11.83
N ASP A 138 2.12 0.11 -12.98
CA ASP A 138 3.17 1.08 -13.34
C ASP A 138 3.29 2.20 -12.30
N VAL A 139 2.16 2.74 -11.87
CA VAL A 139 2.07 3.83 -10.88
C VAL A 139 2.49 3.34 -9.50
N VAL A 140 2.07 2.12 -9.13
CA VAL A 140 2.46 1.48 -7.87
C VAL A 140 3.97 1.29 -7.80
N VAL A 141 4.58 0.73 -8.86
CA VAL A 141 6.03 0.51 -8.95
C VAL A 141 6.79 1.82 -8.82
N GLU A 142 6.39 2.86 -9.56
CA GLU A 142 7.07 4.16 -9.50
C GLU A 142 7.02 4.77 -8.09
N ALA A 143 5.86 4.72 -7.45
CA ALA A 143 5.69 5.25 -6.10
C ALA A 143 6.50 4.49 -5.05
N LEU A 144 6.47 3.15 -5.09
CA LEU A 144 7.23 2.33 -4.15
C LEU A 144 8.74 2.48 -4.36
N LEU A 145 9.22 2.59 -5.60
CA LEU A 145 10.64 2.87 -5.89
C LEU A 145 11.09 4.18 -5.26
N LYS A 146 10.29 5.25 -5.33
CA LYS A 146 10.57 6.49 -4.59
C LYS A 146 10.65 6.24 -3.08
N GLY A 147 9.78 5.39 -2.54
CA GLY A 147 9.81 4.96 -1.14
C GLY A 147 11.11 4.23 -0.76
N THR A 148 11.64 3.36 -1.64
CA THR A 148 12.89 2.64 -1.38
C THR A 148 14.12 3.56 -1.25
N ALA A 149 14.08 4.75 -1.84
CA ALA A 149 15.16 5.73 -1.77
C ALA A 149 15.02 6.71 -0.59
N HIS A 150 13.99 6.55 0.25
CA HIS A 150 13.74 7.47 1.35
C HIS A 150 14.75 7.32 2.49
N LYS A 151 15.09 8.44 3.16
CA LYS A 151 16.06 8.47 4.26
C LYS A 151 15.62 7.73 5.54
N VAL A 152 14.35 7.32 5.63
CA VAL A 152 13.80 6.62 6.79
C VAL A 152 13.85 5.12 6.53
N PRO A 153 14.71 4.35 7.24
CA PRO A 153 14.94 2.94 6.92
C PRO A 153 13.68 2.09 6.95
N LYS A 154 12.76 2.37 7.90
CA LYS A 154 11.48 1.66 8.01
C LYS A 154 10.62 1.80 6.75
N LEU A 155 10.55 3.01 6.18
CA LEU A 155 9.78 3.30 4.97
C LEU A 155 10.44 2.62 3.75
N ALA A 156 11.77 2.74 3.64
CA ALA A 156 12.52 2.10 2.56
C ALA A 156 12.37 0.58 2.58
N LEU A 157 12.45 -0.04 3.77
CA LEU A 157 12.21 -1.48 3.96
C LEU A 157 10.80 -1.87 3.53
N ALA A 158 9.77 -1.22 4.09
CA ALA A 158 8.36 -1.51 3.77
C ALA A 158 8.07 -1.37 2.27
N SER A 159 8.63 -0.35 1.61
CA SER A 159 8.45 -0.15 0.17
C SER A 159 9.17 -1.21 -0.67
N THR A 160 10.33 -1.69 -0.20
CA THR A 160 11.07 -2.78 -0.86
C THR A 160 10.30 -4.10 -0.74
N ASP A 161 9.75 -4.39 0.44
CA ASP A 161 8.93 -5.58 0.68
C ASP A 161 7.63 -5.55 -0.15
N ALA A 162 6.99 -4.38 -0.26
CA ALA A 162 5.80 -4.22 -1.11
C ALA A 162 6.12 -4.39 -2.61
N LEU A 163 7.27 -3.92 -3.10
CA LEU A 163 7.72 -4.20 -4.48
C LEU A 163 7.93 -5.69 -4.71
N ARG A 164 8.57 -6.38 -3.76
CA ARG A 164 8.75 -7.83 -3.82
C ARG A 164 7.41 -8.55 -3.87
N LEU A 165 6.46 -8.16 -3.02
CA LEU A 165 5.12 -8.74 -3.02
C LEU A 165 4.43 -8.54 -4.37
N ALA A 166 4.44 -7.33 -4.94
CA ALA A 166 3.85 -7.08 -6.26
C ALA A 166 4.43 -8.00 -7.35
N VAL A 167 5.77 -8.15 -7.40
CA VAL A 167 6.43 -9.07 -8.35
C VAL A 167 6.03 -10.52 -8.09
N ALA A 168 5.92 -10.91 -6.82
CA ALA A 168 5.65 -12.30 -6.45
C ALA A 168 4.18 -12.71 -6.72
N GLU A 169 3.21 -11.83 -6.46
CA GLU A 169 1.78 -12.07 -6.68
C GLU A 169 1.36 -11.95 -8.15
N PHE A 170 1.82 -10.89 -8.85
CA PHE A 170 1.32 -10.57 -10.19
C PHE A 170 2.27 -10.95 -11.33
N GLY A 171 3.54 -11.16 -11.00
CA GLY A 171 4.57 -11.51 -11.97
C GLY A 171 5.02 -10.37 -12.88
N THR A 172 6.09 -10.66 -13.63
CA THR A 172 6.76 -9.72 -14.52
C THR A 172 7.23 -10.46 -15.78
N PRO A 173 7.17 -9.88 -17.00
CA PRO A 173 6.91 -8.47 -17.32
C PRO A 173 5.45 -8.10 -17.58
N LYS A 174 4.51 -9.06 -17.55
CA LYS A 174 3.15 -8.83 -18.04
C LYS A 174 2.35 -7.82 -17.21
N VAL A 175 2.37 -7.96 -15.88
CA VAL A 175 1.63 -7.07 -14.97
C VAL A 175 2.58 -6.06 -14.35
N VAL A 176 3.65 -6.52 -13.71
CA VAL A 176 4.62 -5.64 -13.07
C VAL A 176 5.75 -5.29 -14.04
N PRO A 177 6.00 -3.99 -14.33
CA PRO A 177 7.08 -3.57 -15.21
C PRO A 177 8.46 -3.81 -14.56
N PRO A 178 9.35 -4.63 -15.13
CA PRO A 178 10.62 -4.95 -14.48
C PRO A 178 11.65 -3.84 -14.65
N LYS A 179 11.62 -3.11 -15.77
CA LYS A 179 12.67 -2.17 -16.16
C LYS A 179 12.90 -1.04 -15.14
N PRO A 180 11.85 -0.40 -14.56
CA PRO A 180 12.05 0.57 -13.48
C PRO A 180 12.68 -0.05 -12.24
N ILE A 181 12.26 -1.27 -11.87
CA ILE A 181 12.75 -1.97 -10.67
C ILE A 181 14.23 -2.33 -10.83
N LEU A 182 14.59 -2.97 -11.95
CA LEU A 182 15.97 -3.37 -12.25
C LEU A 182 16.95 -2.19 -12.19
N LYS A 183 16.53 -1.03 -12.70
CA LYS A 183 17.36 0.19 -12.70
C LYS A 183 17.34 0.96 -11.38
N GLY A 184 16.29 0.77 -10.58
CA GLY A 184 15.99 1.62 -9.43
C GLY A 184 16.42 1.05 -8.09
N MET A 185 16.90 -0.19 -8.01
CA MET A 185 17.13 -0.87 -6.72
C MET A 185 18.61 -1.01 -6.29
N SER A 186 19.58 -0.62 -7.12
CA SER A 186 21.00 -0.89 -6.83
C SER A 186 21.50 -0.22 -5.55
N HIS A 187 20.92 0.92 -5.14
CA HIS A 187 21.29 1.61 -3.90
C HIS A 187 20.97 0.81 -2.64
N LEU A 188 20.04 -0.15 -2.71
CA LEU A 188 19.64 -0.96 -1.56
C LEU A 188 20.73 -1.95 -1.14
N PHE A 189 21.58 -2.39 -2.07
CA PHE A 189 22.66 -3.34 -1.82
C PHE A 189 23.76 -2.75 -0.91
N ASP A 190 23.91 -1.42 -0.95
CA ASP A 190 24.84 -0.66 -0.12
C ASP A 190 24.18 -0.01 1.10
N SER A 191 22.91 -0.32 1.37
CA SER A 191 22.24 0.15 2.59
C SER A 191 23.03 -0.26 3.83
N LYS A 192 23.14 0.64 4.82
CA LYS A 192 23.73 0.33 6.13
C LYS A 192 22.86 -0.62 6.94
N ASP A 193 21.55 -0.63 6.67
CA ASP A 193 20.58 -1.49 7.34
C ASP A 193 20.60 -2.89 6.74
N ALA A 194 20.88 -3.90 7.57
CA ALA A 194 20.94 -5.29 7.14
C ALA A 194 19.58 -5.83 6.66
N LYS A 195 18.46 -5.33 7.20
CA LYS A 195 17.12 -5.75 6.78
C LYS A 195 16.80 -5.27 5.37
N ILE A 196 17.20 -4.05 5.03
CA ILE A 196 17.03 -3.51 3.67
C ILE A 196 17.86 -4.31 2.67
N ARG A 197 19.11 -4.65 3.01
CA ARG A 197 19.94 -5.53 2.15
C ARG A 197 19.30 -6.91 2.00
N GLY A 198 18.72 -7.45 3.08
CA GLY A 198 17.93 -8.70 3.06
C GLY A 198 16.78 -8.64 2.07
N ALA A 199 15.88 -7.67 2.23
CA ALA A 199 14.74 -7.46 1.34
C ALA A 199 15.15 -7.25 -0.13
N ALA A 200 16.28 -6.56 -0.37
CA ALA A 200 16.81 -6.38 -1.72
C ALA A 200 17.30 -7.69 -2.35
N LYS A 201 17.86 -8.62 -1.55
CA LYS A 201 18.17 -9.99 -2.03
C LYS A 201 16.89 -10.74 -2.36
N ASP A 202 15.90 -10.70 -1.48
CA ASP A 202 14.62 -11.39 -1.68
C ASP A 202 13.92 -10.90 -2.96
N LEU A 203 13.91 -9.58 -3.20
CA LEU A 203 13.41 -9.00 -4.45
C LEU A 203 14.23 -9.43 -5.67
N THR A 204 15.56 -9.52 -5.54
CA THR A 204 16.43 -10.01 -6.62
C THR A 204 16.13 -11.46 -6.97
N VAL A 205 15.90 -12.32 -5.96
CA VAL A 205 15.52 -13.73 -6.16
C VAL A 205 14.19 -13.82 -6.91
N GLU A 206 13.18 -13.05 -6.52
CA GLU A 206 11.88 -13.03 -7.21
C GLU A 206 12.00 -12.55 -8.66
N LEU A 207 12.73 -11.46 -8.91
CA LEU A 207 12.97 -10.98 -10.28
C LEU A 207 13.73 -12.02 -11.11
N THR A 208 14.69 -12.72 -10.51
CA THR A 208 15.44 -13.78 -11.20
C THR A 208 14.56 -14.98 -11.53
N ARG A 209 13.65 -15.35 -10.63
CA ARG A 209 12.69 -16.44 -10.83
C ARG A 209 11.78 -16.18 -12.03
N TRP A 210 11.36 -14.93 -12.23
CA TRP A 210 10.48 -14.53 -13.33
C TRP A 210 11.21 -14.28 -14.65
N LEU A 211 12.34 -13.58 -14.62
CA LEU A 211 13.02 -13.10 -15.83
C LEU A 211 14.20 -13.99 -16.26
N GLY A 212 14.65 -14.87 -15.38
CA GLY A 212 15.89 -15.64 -15.54
C GLY A 212 17.14 -14.87 -15.11
N PRO A 213 18.24 -15.59 -14.81
CA PRO A 213 19.48 -15.02 -14.26
C PRO A 213 20.16 -14.03 -15.21
N ASP A 214 20.13 -14.29 -16.51
CA ASP A 214 20.79 -13.43 -17.51
C ASP A 214 20.15 -12.04 -17.59
N ALA A 215 18.82 -11.96 -17.42
CA ALA A 215 18.08 -10.70 -17.51
C ALA A 215 18.37 -9.75 -16.34
N VAL A 216 18.66 -10.30 -15.15
CA VAL A 216 18.93 -9.50 -13.94
C VAL A 216 20.41 -9.20 -13.73
N LYS A 217 21.30 -9.95 -14.37
CA LYS A 217 22.73 -9.98 -14.03
C LYS A 217 23.40 -8.60 -14.01
N ARG A 218 23.32 -7.86 -15.11
CA ARG A 218 23.99 -6.56 -15.28
C ARG A 218 23.49 -5.51 -14.28
N ASP A 219 22.17 -5.48 -14.09
CA ASP A 219 21.52 -4.40 -13.34
C ASP A 219 21.48 -4.70 -11.83
N LEU A 220 21.47 -5.98 -11.45
CA LEU A 220 21.38 -6.42 -10.04
C LEU A 220 22.62 -7.15 -9.56
N LEU A 221 22.91 -8.34 -10.09
CA LEU A 221 23.94 -9.23 -9.53
C LEU A 221 25.34 -8.61 -9.58
N ASP A 222 25.70 -8.00 -10.71
CA ASP A 222 27.00 -7.34 -10.90
C ASP A 222 27.16 -6.07 -10.05
N LYS A 223 26.07 -5.59 -9.42
CA LYS A 223 26.08 -4.45 -8.48
C LYS A 223 26.24 -4.87 -7.02
N MET A 224 26.16 -6.17 -6.73
CA MET A 224 26.30 -6.70 -5.38
C MET A 224 27.77 -7.07 -5.09
N ARG A 225 28.18 -6.95 -3.82
CA ARG A 225 29.44 -7.53 -3.34
C ARG A 225 29.41 -9.06 -3.45
N ASP A 226 30.56 -9.70 -3.64
CA ASP A 226 30.69 -11.15 -3.84
C ASP A 226 29.95 -11.99 -2.80
N THR A 227 30.05 -11.61 -1.51
CA THR A 227 29.33 -12.30 -0.43
C THR A 227 27.81 -12.26 -0.65
N MET A 228 27.27 -11.12 -1.05
CA MET A 228 25.84 -10.96 -1.30
C MET A 228 25.40 -11.71 -2.57
N GLN A 229 26.24 -11.76 -3.61
CA GLN A 229 25.99 -12.59 -4.78
C GLN A 229 25.94 -14.08 -4.43
N ALA A 230 26.85 -14.55 -3.58
CA ALA A 230 26.87 -15.94 -3.13
C ALA A 230 25.58 -16.29 -2.36
N GLU A 231 25.15 -15.43 -1.45
CA GLU A 231 23.89 -15.58 -0.71
C GLU A 231 22.67 -15.64 -1.66
N VAL A 232 22.58 -14.75 -2.66
CA VAL A 232 21.48 -14.78 -3.64
C VAL A 232 21.50 -16.06 -4.46
N ARG A 233 22.68 -16.54 -4.88
CA ARG A 233 22.82 -17.82 -5.60
C ARG A 233 22.38 -19.01 -4.76
N GLU A 234 22.71 -19.02 -3.47
CA GLU A 234 22.24 -20.04 -2.53
C GLU A 234 20.71 -20.01 -2.39
N MET A 235 20.12 -18.82 -2.21
CA MET A 235 18.67 -18.64 -2.10
C MET A 235 17.92 -19.11 -3.37
N MET A 236 18.48 -18.85 -4.56
CA MET A 236 17.91 -19.33 -5.83
C MET A 236 17.96 -20.85 -5.97
N GLY A 237 18.89 -21.52 -5.29
CA GLY A 237 18.99 -22.98 -5.28
C GLY A 237 17.97 -23.67 -4.37
N GLN A 238 17.19 -22.92 -3.57
CA GLN A 238 16.21 -23.48 -2.65
C GLN A 238 14.93 -23.94 -3.39
N PRO A 239 14.30 -25.05 -2.96
CA PRO A 239 13.01 -25.48 -3.49
C PRO A 239 11.96 -24.37 -3.38
N GLY A 240 11.26 -24.08 -4.49
CA GLY A 240 10.26 -22.99 -4.58
C GLY A 240 10.76 -21.73 -5.30
N ASN A 241 12.08 -21.52 -5.41
CA ASN A 241 12.67 -20.38 -6.11
C ASN A 241 13.13 -20.69 -7.55
N ALA A 242 12.83 -21.90 -8.04
CA ALA A 242 13.24 -22.33 -9.38
C ALA A 242 12.50 -21.53 -10.48
N PRO A 243 13.19 -21.12 -11.57
CA PRO A 243 12.55 -20.44 -12.69
C PRO A 243 11.41 -21.26 -13.27
N GLY A 244 10.23 -20.67 -13.40
CA GLY A 244 9.04 -21.35 -13.95
C GLY A 244 8.32 -22.29 -12.99
N ALA A 245 8.69 -22.34 -11.69
CA ALA A 245 7.84 -22.96 -10.68
C ALA A 245 6.54 -22.14 -10.57
N ALA A 246 5.42 -22.74 -10.99
CA ALA A 246 4.10 -22.23 -10.69
C ALA A 246 3.92 -22.18 -9.16
N ARG A 247 3.26 -21.13 -8.68
CA ARG A 247 2.74 -21.09 -7.31
C ARG A 247 1.56 -22.03 -7.18
#